data_AF-B3S530-F1
#
_entry.id   AF-B3S530-F1
#
_cell.length_a   1.000
_cell.length_b   1.000
_cell.length_c   1.000
_cell.angle_alpha   90.00
_cell.angle_beta   90.00
_cell.angle_gamma   90.00
#
_symmetry.space_group_name_H-M   'P 1'
#
loop_
_entity.id
_entity.type
_entity.pdbx_description
1 polymer ?
#
loop_
_entity_poly.entity_id
_entity_poly.type
_entity_poly.pdbx_seq_one_letter_code
_entity_poly.pdbx_strand_id
1 'polypeptide(L)'
;MNIATVSGSIDFATFRKLKKTHNVGGILVSKGNHGKASSIPSDVLRILDPAKKKLTSVEGQRILAVISEGIKRVEIVSLCKYAIENLDRFSVSFGTELTSCLEAHKELLTKYMDIWTELKNVTGTDFFSLGVSKTTTRRASSATSHSDRGEDTADVHHLSDKERFKGQYNYLQTLEGQIYHSCRTLLRHFSNNPTAVDALKSENIAINRQKETGDLIATMVELKAILLSKLLTTPNEEKIKEQHLAHVTQSERKAGEVIKMLEAELNAAVEDRDEEVSKRNEIIRRLKNDLHSIEKYSEEMNRRTLSEAVKQEAADTKNSEGRRSKMQHDIANIRQTLATITLTHRESELNLRKKKYKLETEVENWIQKYDQDMSERQNEIEEIQEVYTKEKAQLAAIEGKFKTLKEEYDAIMKERRIAREAAEAAERQMAAMARAAIRIQTYYRAFKARRLLQKKKEKLRKKRRKGKGKKTGMLSKLGRKRRR
;
A
#
# COMPACT_ATOMS: atom_id res chain seq x y z
N MET A 1 -21.65 -15.39 -23.30
CA MET A 1 -21.69 -14.65 -22.02
C MET A 1 -20.39 -13.86 -21.92
N ASN A 2 -20.40 -12.60 -22.33
CA ASN A 2 -19.24 -11.72 -22.27
C ASN A 2 -19.32 -10.90 -20.97
N ILE A 3 -18.43 -11.20 -20.02
CA ILE A 3 -18.25 -10.42 -18.80
C ILE A 3 -17.11 -9.45 -19.10
N ALA A 4 -17.46 -8.17 -19.31
CA ALA A 4 -16.50 -7.09 -19.45
C ALA A 4 -15.96 -6.70 -18.07
N THR A 5 -14.67 -6.98 -17.86
CA THR A 5 -13.88 -6.53 -16.71
C THR A 5 -13.60 -5.03 -16.85
N VAL A 6 -14.26 -4.21 -16.03
CA VAL A 6 -13.92 -2.79 -15.89
C VAL A 6 -12.81 -2.67 -14.84
N SER A 7 -11.56 -2.62 -15.30
CA SER A 7 -10.41 -2.26 -14.47
C SER A 7 -10.37 -0.74 -14.27
N GLY A 8 -10.96 -0.26 -13.18
CA GLY A 8 -10.78 1.12 -12.73
C GLY A 8 -9.44 1.28 -12.03
N SER A 9 -8.37 1.55 -12.79
CA SER A 9 -7.11 2.05 -12.24
C SER A 9 -7.35 3.44 -11.64
N ILE A 10 -7.46 3.52 -10.32
CA ILE A 10 -7.43 4.78 -9.60
C ILE A 10 -5.98 5.27 -9.62
N ASP A 11 -5.72 6.17 -10.56
CA ASP A 11 -4.42 6.75 -10.81
C ASP A 11 -3.95 7.57 -9.58
N PHE A 12 -2.96 7.03 -8.87
CA PHE A 12 -2.34 7.63 -7.67
C PHE A 12 -1.70 9.01 -7.97
N ALA A 13 -1.52 9.34 -9.26
CA ALA A 13 -1.05 10.66 -9.71
C ALA A 13 -2.10 11.77 -9.48
N THR A 14 -3.39 11.44 -9.49
CA THR A 14 -4.47 12.42 -9.31
C THR A 14 -4.59 12.86 -7.85
N PHE A 15 -4.22 12.00 -6.90
CA PHE A 15 -4.23 12.33 -5.47
C PHE A 15 -3.07 13.26 -5.07
N ARG A 16 -1.95 13.23 -5.82
CA ARG A 16 -0.79 14.11 -5.55
C ARG A 16 -0.98 15.53 -6.10
N LYS A 17 -1.93 15.74 -7.03
CA LYS A 17 -2.28 17.06 -7.58
C LYS A 17 -3.27 17.87 -6.74
N LEU A 18 -3.98 17.24 -5.78
CA LEU A 18 -4.86 17.95 -4.84
C LEU A 18 -4.15 18.49 -3.58
N LYS A 19 -2.84 18.24 -3.42
CA LYS A 19 -2.04 18.78 -2.29
C LYS A 19 -1.53 20.21 -2.50
N LYS A 20 -1.93 20.90 -3.58
CA LYS A 20 -1.41 22.24 -3.94
C LYS A 20 -2.42 23.39 -3.94
N THR A 21 -3.67 23.16 -3.52
CA THR A 21 -4.68 24.23 -3.48
C THR A 21 -5.49 24.17 -2.21
N HIS A 22 -4.88 24.54 -1.10
CA HIS A 22 -5.57 25.17 0.04
C HIS A 22 -4.54 25.97 0.84
N ASN A 23 -4.05 27.04 0.22
CA ASN A 23 -3.48 28.17 0.95
C ASN A 23 -4.67 29.05 1.35
N VAL A 24 -5.37 28.67 2.44
CA VAL A 24 -6.44 29.46 3.04
C VAL A 24 -6.05 29.67 4.49
N GLY A 25 -5.93 30.94 4.85
CA GLY A 25 -5.39 31.36 6.14
C GLY A 25 -4.24 32.34 5.99
N GLY A 26 -4.35 33.29 5.04
CA GLY A 26 -3.65 34.54 5.19
C GLY A 26 -4.10 35.16 6.51
N ILE A 27 -3.27 35.00 7.53
CA ILE A 27 -3.33 35.85 8.72
C ILE A 27 -3.05 37.24 8.17
N LEU A 28 -4.12 38.02 7.96
CA LEU A 28 -4.03 39.46 7.98
C LEU A 28 -3.49 39.79 9.37
N VAL A 29 -2.16 39.86 9.47
CA VAL A 29 -1.51 40.72 10.44
C VAL A 29 -1.97 42.10 10.04
N SER A 30 -3.09 42.52 10.61
CA SER A 30 -3.52 43.90 10.65
C SER A 30 -2.30 44.67 11.12
N LYS A 31 -1.66 45.38 10.19
CA LYS A 31 -0.61 46.32 10.50
C LYS A 31 -1.22 47.24 11.53
N GLY A 32 -0.83 47.06 12.79
CA GLY A 32 -1.09 47.99 13.86
C GLY A 32 -0.73 49.34 13.31
N ASN A 33 -1.76 50.16 13.06
CA ASN A 33 -1.59 51.54 12.75
C ASN A 33 -0.93 52.10 14.00
N HIS A 34 0.39 52.25 13.98
CA HIS A 34 1.11 52.95 15.03
C HIS A 34 0.47 54.33 15.08
N GLY A 35 -0.43 54.50 16.04
CA GLY A 35 -1.05 55.77 16.34
C GLY A 35 0.10 56.74 16.48
N LYS A 36 0.18 57.68 15.53
CA LYS A 36 1.00 58.87 15.68
C LYS A 36 0.73 59.34 17.09
N ALA A 37 1.78 59.43 17.91
CA ALA A 37 1.71 60.13 19.17
C ALA A 37 1.03 61.46 18.85
N SER A 38 -0.25 61.56 19.22
CA SER A 38 -1.03 62.76 19.01
C SER A 38 -0.41 63.74 19.97
N SER A 39 0.58 64.49 19.48
CA SER A 39 0.89 65.77 20.07
C SER A 39 -0.45 66.47 20.15
N ILE A 40 -0.95 66.63 21.37
CA ILE A 40 -2.13 67.44 21.67
C ILE A 40 -1.97 68.70 20.81
N PRO A 41 -2.93 69.03 19.92
CA PRO A 41 -2.77 70.16 19.02
C PRO A 41 -2.38 71.36 19.88
N SER A 42 -1.27 72.02 19.55
CA SER A 42 -0.77 73.18 20.30
C SER A 42 -1.83 74.27 20.45
N ASP A 43 -2.87 74.25 19.61
CA ASP A 43 -4.07 75.08 19.68
C ASP A 43 -5.00 74.79 20.88
N VAL A 44 -5.05 73.57 21.43
CA VAL A 44 -5.87 73.28 22.63
C VAL A 44 -5.20 73.84 23.88
N LEU A 45 -3.87 73.79 23.93
CA LEU A 45 -3.07 74.31 25.05
C LEU A 45 -2.87 75.83 24.99
N ARG A 46 -3.08 76.48 23.83
CA ARG A 46 -3.07 77.95 23.70
C ARG A 46 -4.08 78.65 24.59
N ILE A 47 -5.19 77.98 24.95
CA ILE A 47 -6.16 78.50 25.90
C ILE A 47 -5.53 78.70 27.29
N LEU A 48 -4.45 77.97 27.61
CA LEU A 48 -3.73 78.04 28.88
C LEU A 48 -2.66 79.15 28.92
N ASP A 49 -2.31 79.76 27.78
CA ASP A 49 -1.37 80.87 27.75
C ASP A 49 -2.03 82.18 28.23
N PRO A 50 -1.32 83.09 28.92
CA PRO A 50 -1.84 84.42 29.23
C PRO A 50 -2.07 85.20 27.93
N ALA A 51 -3.24 85.84 27.78
CA ALA A 51 -3.54 86.60 26.55
C ALA A 51 -2.66 87.86 26.43
N LYS A 52 -2.22 88.41 27.56
CA LYS A 52 -1.36 89.59 27.62
C LYS A 52 0.10 89.18 27.72
N LYS A 53 0.94 89.80 26.88
CA LYS A 53 2.41 89.60 26.88
C LYS A 53 3.18 90.66 27.68
N LYS A 54 2.52 91.76 28.07
CA LYS A 54 3.11 92.89 28.81
C LYS A 54 2.22 93.30 29.96
N LEU A 55 2.84 93.68 31.08
CA LEU A 55 2.14 94.08 32.30
C LEU A 55 1.83 95.59 32.27
N THR A 56 0.55 95.95 32.31
CA THR A 56 0.10 97.35 32.32
C THR A 56 -0.11 97.92 33.72
N SER A 57 -0.14 97.07 34.75
CA SER A 57 -0.29 97.49 36.15
C SER A 57 1.05 97.94 36.74
N VAL A 58 1.08 99.18 37.23
CA VAL A 58 2.25 99.76 37.93
C VAL A 58 2.63 98.92 39.16
N GLU A 59 1.64 98.40 39.88
CA GLU A 59 1.90 97.61 41.09
C GLU A 59 2.50 96.24 40.75
N GLY A 60 2.00 95.58 39.70
CA GLY A 60 2.61 94.33 39.23
C GLY A 60 4.02 94.53 38.65
N GLN A 61 4.29 95.67 38.01
CA GLN A 61 5.64 96.03 37.57
C GLN A 61 6.58 96.24 38.77
N ARG A 62 6.10 96.84 39.86
CA ARG A 62 6.86 96.99 41.11
C ARG A 62 7.16 95.64 41.75
N ILE A 63 6.19 94.73 41.83
CA ILE A 63 6.38 93.39 42.40
C ILE A 63 7.47 92.62 41.62
N LEU A 64 7.43 92.65 40.28
CA LEU A 64 8.45 92.02 39.45
C LEU A 64 9.82 92.71 39.57
N ALA A 65 9.84 94.04 39.74
CA ALA A 65 11.06 94.80 39.95
C ALA A 65 11.72 94.44 41.29
N VAL A 66 10.95 94.30 42.37
CA VAL A 66 11.46 93.88 43.70
C VAL A 66 12.10 92.50 43.63
N ILE A 67 11.46 91.54 42.95
CA ILE A 67 12.01 90.19 42.81
C ILE A 67 13.24 90.18 41.90
N SER A 68 13.22 90.95 40.80
CA SER A 68 14.38 91.08 39.92
C SER A 68 15.58 91.73 40.63
N GLU A 69 15.32 92.71 41.48
CA GLU A 69 16.34 93.36 42.31
C GLU A 69 16.84 92.43 43.43
N GLY A 70 15.94 91.64 44.04
CA GLY A 70 16.30 90.60 44.99
C GLY A 70 17.22 89.54 44.40
N ILE A 71 16.90 89.03 43.19
CA ILE A 71 17.76 88.10 42.45
C ILE A 71 19.14 88.70 42.20
N LYS A 72 19.21 89.96 41.71
CA LYS A 72 20.49 90.65 41.48
C LYS A 72 21.33 90.78 42.75
N ARG A 73 20.72 91.09 43.90
CA ARG A 73 21.44 91.22 45.17
C ARG A 73 21.99 89.89 45.67
N VAL A 74 21.19 88.82 45.58
CA VAL A 74 21.61 87.46 45.95
C VAL A 74 22.71 86.96 45.00
N GLU A 75 22.63 87.29 43.72
CA GLU A 75 23.69 87.03 42.73
C GLU A 75 25.02 87.71 43.08
N ILE A 76 24.99 88.95 43.58
CA ILE A 76 26.21 89.68 43.96
C ILE A 76 26.80 89.11 45.25
N VAL A 77 25.98 88.90 46.29
CA VAL A 77 26.44 88.38 47.59
C VAL A 77 27.02 86.97 47.46
N SER A 78 26.42 86.12 46.62
CA SER A 78 26.94 84.76 46.37
C SER A 78 28.32 84.74 45.70
N LEU A 79 28.70 85.81 44.98
CA LEU A 79 30.01 85.96 44.36
C LEU A 79 31.00 86.72 45.24
N CYS A 80 30.56 87.34 46.34
CA CYS A 80 31.45 88.09 47.24
C CYS A 80 32.54 87.20 47.86
N LYS A 81 32.26 85.93 48.17
CA LYS A 81 33.29 85.00 48.68
C LYS A 81 34.42 84.78 47.66
N TYR A 82 34.08 84.55 46.40
CA TYR A 82 35.04 84.41 45.32
C TYR A 82 35.83 85.70 45.05
N ALA A 83 35.14 86.84 45.13
CA ALA A 83 35.74 88.17 45.02
C ALA A 83 36.79 88.41 46.12
N ILE A 84 36.51 87.92 47.33
CA ILE A 84 37.38 88.04 48.50
C ILE A 84 38.63 87.14 48.41
N GLU A 85 38.50 85.99 47.75
CA GLU A 85 39.60 85.04 47.54
C GLU A 85 40.55 85.48 46.40
N ASN A 86 40.07 86.32 45.45
CA ASN A 86 40.83 86.76 44.27
C ASN A 86 40.93 88.29 44.18
N LEU A 87 41.20 88.95 45.31
CA LEU A 87 41.20 90.41 45.44
C LEU A 87 42.16 91.11 44.46
N ASP A 88 43.33 90.53 44.22
CA ASP A 88 44.36 91.11 43.35
C ASP A 88 43.88 91.27 41.90
N ARG A 89 43.06 90.34 41.42
CA ARG A 89 42.52 90.32 40.05
C ARG A 89 41.45 91.39 39.82
N PHE A 90 40.73 91.78 40.87
CA PHE A 90 39.64 92.75 40.80
C PHE A 90 39.97 94.11 41.43
N SER A 91 41.17 94.28 41.97
CA SER A 91 41.65 95.52 42.60
C SER A 91 41.45 96.77 41.72
N VAL A 92 41.67 96.65 40.41
CA VAL A 92 41.52 97.73 39.43
C VAL A 92 40.05 98.04 39.13
N SER A 93 39.18 97.03 39.06
CA SER A 93 37.76 97.21 38.73
C SER A 93 36.91 97.60 39.94
N PHE A 94 37.33 97.20 41.15
CA PHE A 94 36.65 97.52 42.40
C PHE A 94 37.02 98.91 42.94
N GLY A 95 38.26 99.35 42.73
CA GLY A 95 38.76 100.61 43.29
C GLY A 95 39.08 100.48 44.79
N THR A 96 39.79 101.47 45.33
CA THR A 96 40.38 101.42 46.68
C THR A 96 39.33 101.27 47.78
N GLU A 97 38.18 101.94 47.66
CA GLU A 97 37.11 101.92 48.67
C GLU A 97 36.40 100.56 48.75
N LEU A 98 36.06 99.95 47.62
CA LEU A 98 35.38 98.65 47.58
C LEU A 98 36.33 97.51 47.95
N THR A 99 37.61 97.62 47.56
CA THR A 99 38.68 96.68 47.92
C THR A 99 38.89 96.68 49.44
N SER A 100 39.00 97.87 50.05
CA SER A 100 39.10 98.00 51.51
C SER A 100 37.85 97.49 52.24
N CYS A 101 36.65 97.71 51.70
CA CYS A 101 35.42 97.15 52.27
C CYS A 101 35.35 95.62 52.17
N LEU A 102 35.86 95.03 51.09
CA LEU A 102 35.94 93.57 50.91
C LEU A 102 36.98 92.94 51.85
N GLU A 103 38.12 93.60 52.08
CA GLU A 103 39.12 93.18 53.07
C GLU A 103 38.56 93.23 54.50
N ALA A 104 37.89 94.34 54.86
CA ALA A 104 37.20 94.43 56.14
C ALA A 104 36.14 93.32 56.27
N HIS A 105 35.35 93.06 55.22
CA HIS A 105 34.39 91.97 55.22
C HIS A 105 35.04 90.59 55.39
N LYS A 106 36.19 90.37 54.74
CA LYS A 106 37.00 89.15 54.88
C LYS A 106 37.44 88.95 56.31
N GLU A 107 37.97 89.98 56.96
CA GLU A 107 38.37 89.91 58.36
C GLU A 107 37.20 89.60 59.29
N LEU A 108 36.02 90.18 59.05
CA LEU A 108 34.83 89.87 59.82
C LEU A 108 34.38 88.42 59.61
N LEU A 109 34.45 87.92 58.37
CA LEU A 109 34.14 86.52 58.06
C LEU A 109 35.14 85.56 58.70
N THR A 110 36.44 85.84 58.69
CA THR A 110 37.44 84.99 59.33
C THR A 110 37.24 84.99 60.85
N LYS A 111 37.07 86.15 61.47
CA LYS A 111 36.77 86.25 62.92
C LYS A 111 35.51 85.47 63.28
N TYR A 112 34.45 85.58 62.48
CA TYR A 112 33.22 84.81 62.68
C TYR A 112 33.44 83.31 62.52
N MET A 113 34.18 82.87 61.50
CA MET A 113 34.47 81.45 61.27
C MET A 113 35.39 80.85 62.32
N ASP A 114 36.38 81.60 62.82
CA ASP A 114 37.28 81.16 63.90
C ASP A 114 36.47 80.91 65.18
N ILE A 115 35.61 81.85 65.56
CA ILE A 115 34.74 81.72 66.74
C ILE A 115 33.70 80.61 66.52
N TRP A 116 33.13 80.50 65.32
CA TRP A 116 32.16 79.46 65.01
C TRP A 116 32.79 78.06 65.01
N THR A 117 34.03 77.92 64.53
CA THR A 117 34.77 76.64 64.56
C THR A 117 35.20 76.27 65.97
N GLU A 118 35.64 77.24 66.78
CA GLU A 118 35.85 77.04 68.21
C GLU A 118 34.56 76.55 68.90
N LEU A 119 33.43 77.23 68.68
CA LEU A 119 32.14 76.81 69.23
C LEU A 119 31.71 75.43 68.75
N LYS A 120 31.89 75.11 67.46
CA LYS A 120 31.55 73.80 66.88
C LYS A 120 32.41 72.68 67.45
N ASN A 121 33.69 72.94 67.72
CA ASN A 121 34.62 71.94 68.26
C ASN A 121 34.33 71.65 69.74
N VAL A 122 33.85 72.63 70.52
CA VAL A 122 33.50 72.43 71.93
C VAL A 122 32.08 71.84 72.09
N THR A 123 31.17 72.03 71.13
CA THR A 123 29.77 71.57 71.20
C THR A 123 29.46 70.31 70.40
N GLY A 124 30.44 69.40 70.26
CA GLY A 124 30.32 68.14 69.48
C GLY A 124 28.89 67.61 69.39
N THR A 125 28.30 67.75 68.20
CA THR A 125 26.89 67.51 67.83
C THR A 125 25.83 68.50 68.37
N ASP A 126 25.21 69.22 67.42
CA ASP A 126 23.98 70.02 67.50
C ASP A 126 23.94 71.28 68.38
N PHE A 127 24.65 72.30 67.91
CA PHE A 127 24.55 73.71 68.34
C PHE A 127 23.17 74.38 68.11
N PHE A 128 22.24 73.76 67.37
CA PHE A 128 20.95 74.38 67.01
C PHE A 128 19.86 74.31 68.10
N SER A 129 20.18 73.78 69.29
CA SER A 129 19.23 73.59 70.39
C SER A 129 19.29 74.69 71.47
N LEU A 130 20.38 75.47 71.57
CA LEU A 130 20.50 76.54 72.57
C LEU A 130 20.54 77.94 71.95
N GLY A 131 19.34 78.41 71.60
CA GLY A 131 19.01 79.83 71.60
C GLY A 131 18.89 80.48 70.23
N VAL A 132 17.65 80.70 69.78
CA VAL A 132 17.18 82.03 69.33
C VAL A 132 15.74 82.19 69.80
N SER A 133 15.56 82.65 71.05
CA SER A 133 14.36 83.41 71.38
C SER A 133 14.46 84.74 70.68
N LYS A 134 14.04 84.81 69.41
CA LYS A 134 13.63 86.08 68.82
C LYS A 134 12.32 86.44 69.49
N THR A 135 12.40 87.46 70.34
CA THR A 135 11.30 88.17 70.96
C THR A 135 10.22 88.48 69.92
N THR A 136 9.19 87.64 69.91
CA THR A 136 7.92 87.95 69.27
C THR A 136 6.84 87.60 70.28
N THR A 137 6.43 88.64 71.00
CA THR A 137 5.26 88.81 71.85
C THR A 137 4.22 87.69 71.77
N ARG A 138 4.00 86.94 72.87
CA ARG A 138 2.66 86.55 73.39
C ARG A 138 2.69 85.72 74.69
N ARG A 139 2.10 86.31 75.74
CA ARG A 139 1.28 85.78 76.86
C ARG A 139 1.73 84.53 77.67
N ALA A 140 2.16 84.82 78.89
CA ALA A 140 1.85 84.24 80.21
C ALA A 140 1.16 82.86 80.32
N SER A 141 1.74 82.00 81.19
CA SER A 141 1.07 81.46 82.39
C SER A 141 2.04 80.70 83.31
N SER A 142 1.78 80.87 84.61
CA SER A 142 2.43 80.37 85.83
C SER A 142 2.38 78.85 86.05
N ALA A 143 3.37 78.30 86.76
CA ALA A 143 3.15 77.38 87.90
C ALA A 143 4.45 77.09 88.67
N THR A 144 4.31 76.98 89.98
CA THR A 144 5.32 76.80 91.02
C THR A 144 5.27 75.37 91.55
N SER A 145 6.42 74.72 91.77
CA SER A 145 6.63 73.69 92.82
C SER A 145 8.11 73.24 92.81
N HIS A 146 8.93 73.57 93.81
CA HIS A 146 9.16 72.90 95.10
C HIS A 146 10.21 71.75 95.05
N SER A 147 11.39 72.05 95.63
CA SER A 147 12.40 71.22 96.33
C SER A 147 12.72 69.78 95.88
N ASP A 148 14.01 69.46 95.73
CA ASP A 148 14.74 68.69 96.75
C ASP A 148 16.28 68.78 96.58
N ARG A 149 17.01 68.62 97.69
CA ARG A 149 18.46 68.67 97.85
C ARG A 149 19.11 67.30 97.56
N GLY A 150 20.25 67.34 96.87
CA GLY A 150 21.23 66.25 96.86
C GLY A 150 22.55 66.80 96.32
N GLU A 151 23.51 67.04 97.21
CA GLU A 151 24.91 67.26 96.87
C GLU A 151 25.50 65.95 96.35
N ASP A 152 26.12 65.97 95.18
CA ASP A 152 27.30 65.14 94.93
C ASP A 152 28.22 65.86 93.93
N THR A 153 29.48 65.88 94.34
CA THR A 153 30.58 66.69 93.85
C THR A 153 31.04 66.27 92.45
N ALA A 154 30.70 67.06 91.42
CA ALA A 154 31.36 67.01 90.10
C ALA A 154 31.30 68.36 89.32
N ASP A 155 31.00 69.49 89.98
CA ASP A 155 30.48 70.68 89.28
C ASP A 155 31.30 71.97 89.48
N VAL A 156 32.63 71.87 89.44
CA VAL A 156 33.52 73.05 89.39
C VAL A 156 34.04 73.31 87.97
N HIS A 157 34.00 72.33 87.08
CA HIS A 157 34.42 72.50 85.68
C HIS A 157 33.29 73.03 84.76
N HIS A 158 32.01 72.81 85.08
CA HIS A 158 30.91 73.04 84.14
C HIS A 158 30.23 74.42 84.19
N LEU A 159 30.36 75.19 85.29
CA LEU A 159 29.81 76.55 85.35
C LEU A 159 30.65 77.60 84.59
N SER A 160 31.99 77.46 84.58
CA SER A 160 32.91 78.37 83.86
C SER A 160 32.72 78.31 82.34
N ASP A 161 32.40 77.13 81.82
CA ASP A 161 32.20 76.93 80.38
C ASP A 161 30.89 77.55 79.90
N LYS A 162 29.82 77.49 80.70
CA LYS A 162 28.49 77.98 80.33
C LYS A 162 28.40 79.50 80.21
N GLU A 163 29.13 80.25 81.05
CA GLU A 163 29.22 81.71 80.97
C GLU A 163 30.11 82.17 79.81
N ARG A 164 31.20 81.44 79.53
CA ARG A 164 32.05 81.64 78.32
C ARG A 164 31.26 81.44 77.03
N PHE A 165 30.44 80.38 76.95
CA PHE A 165 29.60 80.08 75.79
C PHE A 165 28.57 81.18 75.50
N LYS A 166 27.93 81.72 76.54
CA LYS A 166 26.95 82.81 76.38
C LYS A 166 27.60 84.12 75.94
N GLY A 167 28.82 84.40 76.43
CA GLY A 167 29.64 85.53 75.97
C GLY A 167 30.06 85.40 74.50
N GLN A 168 30.52 84.20 74.10
CA GLN A 168 30.88 83.91 72.71
C GLN A 168 29.66 83.97 71.77
N TYR A 169 28.49 83.49 72.20
CA TYR A 169 27.25 83.57 71.43
C TYR A 169 26.79 85.02 71.20
N ASN A 170 26.78 85.86 72.24
CA ASN A 170 26.42 87.28 72.11
C ASN A 170 27.42 88.04 71.22
N TYR A 171 28.70 87.66 71.27
CA TYR A 171 29.74 88.19 70.39
C TYR A 171 29.54 87.72 68.94
N LEU A 172 29.17 86.46 68.73
CA LEU A 172 28.79 85.91 67.43
C LEU A 172 27.58 86.65 66.84
N GLN A 173 26.55 86.92 67.63
CA GLN A 173 25.37 87.69 67.21
C GLN A 173 25.71 89.15 66.87
N THR A 174 26.65 89.74 67.59
CA THR A 174 27.18 91.08 67.27
C THR A 174 27.96 91.06 65.96
N LEU A 175 28.77 90.01 65.72
CA LEU A 175 29.48 89.78 64.47
C LEU A 175 28.52 89.52 63.30
N GLU A 176 27.44 88.76 63.47
CA GLU A 176 26.38 88.59 62.46
C GLU A 176 25.75 89.94 62.08
N GLY A 177 25.47 90.78 63.09
CA GLY A 177 24.98 92.14 62.89
C GLY A 177 25.97 92.99 62.09
N GLN A 178 27.26 92.91 62.38
CA GLN A 178 28.31 93.63 61.66
C GLN A 178 28.53 93.09 60.24
N ILE A 179 28.49 91.76 60.04
CA ILE A 179 28.53 91.10 58.73
C ILE A 179 27.34 91.55 57.88
N TYR A 180 26.13 91.62 58.46
CA TYR A 180 24.95 92.12 57.76
C TYR A 180 25.11 93.58 57.29
N HIS A 181 25.61 94.47 58.16
CA HIS A 181 25.89 95.86 57.79
C HIS A 181 27.00 95.96 56.75
N SER A 182 28.01 95.10 56.85
CA SER A 182 29.10 95.02 55.89
C SER A 182 28.60 94.53 54.52
N CYS A 183 27.79 93.46 54.43
CA CYS A 183 27.13 93.02 53.19
C CYS A 183 26.25 94.12 52.60
N ARG A 184 25.51 94.87 53.43
CA ARG A 184 24.67 95.99 52.97
C ARG A 184 25.51 97.15 52.42
N THR A 185 26.65 97.42 53.05
CA THR A 185 27.61 98.43 52.62
C THR A 185 28.28 98.01 51.31
N LEU A 186 28.72 96.74 51.20
CA LEU A 186 29.22 96.14 49.97
C LEU A 186 28.21 96.22 48.83
N LEU A 187 26.96 95.81 49.06
CA LEU A 187 25.89 95.92 48.07
C LEU A 187 25.65 97.36 47.60
N ARG A 188 25.81 98.35 48.50
CA ARG A 188 25.71 99.77 48.15
C ARG A 188 26.90 100.25 47.30
N HIS A 189 28.12 99.82 47.63
CA HIS A 189 29.30 100.13 46.81
C HIS A 189 29.24 99.43 45.44
N PHE A 190 28.77 98.18 45.38
CA PHE A 190 28.49 97.49 44.12
C PHE A 190 27.36 98.15 43.31
N SER A 191 26.32 98.69 43.95
CA SER A 191 25.29 99.45 43.22
C SER A 191 25.78 100.79 42.68
N ASN A 192 26.79 101.40 43.32
CA ASN A 192 27.38 102.67 42.90
C ASN A 192 28.49 102.50 41.84
N ASN A 193 29.05 101.29 41.69
CA ASN A 193 30.05 100.94 40.68
C ASN A 193 29.54 99.79 39.78
N PRO A 194 28.80 100.09 38.69
CA PRO A 194 28.26 99.08 37.77
C PRO A 194 29.36 98.23 37.10
N THR A 195 30.51 98.83 36.81
CA THR A 195 31.67 98.16 36.20
C THR A 195 32.20 97.04 37.09
N ALA A 196 32.16 97.21 38.41
CA ALA A 196 32.51 96.18 39.37
C ALA A 196 31.52 95.00 39.38
N VAL A 197 30.22 95.28 39.21
CA VAL A 197 29.18 94.24 39.14
C VAL A 197 29.29 93.44 37.84
N ASP A 198 29.54 94.11 36.71
CA ASP A 198 29.70 93.43 35.42
C ASP A 198 31.01 92.62 35.36
N ALA A 199 32.09 93.11 35.97
CA ALA A 199 33.33 92.35 36.14
C ALA A 199 33.15 91.10 37.02
N LEU A 200 32.26 91.14 38.01
CA LEU A 200 31.91 89.96 38.82
C LEU A 200 30.99 88.98 38.10
N LYS A 201 30.09 89.49 37.25
CA LYS A 201 29.14 88.68 36.49
C LYS A 201 29.75 88.04 35.23
N SER A 202 30.81 88.63 34.69
CA SER A 202 31.54 88.09 33.53
C SER A 202 32.46 86.92 33.89
N GLU A 203 32.84 86.79 35.16
CA GLU A 203 33.46 85.59 35.70
C GLU A 203 32.47 84.43 35.73
N ASN A 204 32.98 83.20 35.60
CA ASN A 204 32.14 82.03 35.39
C ASN A 204 31.29 81.69 36.63
N ILE A 205 30.10 82.29 36.69
CA ILE A 205 29.14 82.22 37.78
C ILE A 205 28.81 80.77 38.20
N ALA A 206 28.88 79.85 37.25
CA ALA A 206 28.55 78.44 37.46
C ALA A 206 29.63 77.63 38.19
N ILE A 207 30.90 78.06 38.16
CA ILE A 207 32.02 77.34 38.77
C ILE A 207 32.31 77.85 40.19
N ASN A 208 32.09 79.16 40.42
CA ASN A 208 32.55 79.85 41.62
C ASN A 208 31.46 80.06 42.69
N ARG A 209 30.23 79.61 42.45
CA ARG A 209 29.10 79.68 43.40
C ARG A 209 28.87 78.36 44.11
N GLN A 210 28.42 78.44 45.37
CA GLN A 210 27.93 77.28 46.11
C GLN A 210 26.63 76.75 45.47
N LYS A 211 26.48 75.43 45.39
CA LYS A 211 25.36 74.77 44.71
C LYS A 211 24.01 75.21 45.28
N GLU A 212 23.90 75.29 46.61
CA GLU A 212 22.69 75.67 47.33
C GLU A 212 22.24 77.10 47.00
N THR A 213 23.19 78.01 46.79
CA THR A 213 22.89 79.39 46.35
C THR A 213 22.49 79.46 44.88
N GLY A 214 23.04 78.58 44.03
CA GLY A 214 22.64 78.44 42.63
C GLY A 214 21.20 77.93 42.49
N ASP A 215 20.85 76.88 43.24
CA ASP A 215 19.50 76.32 43.29
C ASP A 215 18.47 77.36 43.80
N LEU A 216 18.84 78.15 44.81
CA LEU A 216 18.00 79.26 45.29
C LEU A 216 17.78 80.33 44.20
N ILE A 217 18.81 80.72 43.46
CA ILE A 217 18.66 81.71 42.37
C ILE A 217 17.78 81.12 41.25
N ALA A 218 17.97 79.85 40.90
CA ALA A 218 17.15 79.17 39.89
C ALA A 218 15.67 79.13 40.29
N THR A 219 15.36 78.76 41.53
CA THR A 219 13.99 78.78 42.06
C THR A 219 13.41 80.19 42.15
N MET A 220 14.20 81.22 42.45
CA MET A 220 13.75 82.62 42.40
C MET A 220 13.46 83.09 40.96
N VAL A 221 14.25 82.67 39.98
CA VAL A 221 14.01 82.94 38.55
C VAL A 221 12.75 82.23 38.06
N GLU A 222 12.54 80.99 38.46
CA GLU A 222 11.32 80.23 38.17
C GLU A 222 10.09 80.88 38.83
N LEU A 223 10.20 81.27 40.10
CA LEU A 223 9.14 82.01 40.80
C LEU A 223 8.81 83.33 40.09
N LYS A 224 9.81 84.05 39.60
CA LYS A 224 9.60 85.26 38.79
C LYS A 224 8.81 84.95 37.51
N ALA A 225 9.13 83.84 36.82
CA ALA A 225 8.39 83.42 35.63
C ALA A 225 6.93 83.04 35.96
N ILE A 226 6.71 82.32 37.06
CA ILE A 226 5.36 81.97 37.55
C ILE A 226 4.58 83.24 37.91
N LEU A 227 5.16 84.15 38.69
CA LEU A 227 4.51 85.41 39.07
C LEU A 227 4.20 86.29 37.87
N LEU A 228 5.10 86.35 36.88
CA LEU A 228 4.82 87.04 35.62
C LEU A 228 3.62 86.41 34.91
N SER A 229 3.57 85.08 34.80
CA SER A 229 2.44 84.38 34.16
C SER A 229 1.12 84.67 34.89
N LYS A 230 1.11 84.65 36.24
CA LYS A 230 -0.06 84.95 37.07
C LYS A 230 -0.50 86.41 37.02
N LEU A 231 0.46 87.35 36.93
CA LEU A 231 0.17 88.78 36.80
C LEU A 231 -0.32 89.16 35.40
N LEU A 232 0.00 88.35 34.38
CA LEU A 232 -0.46 88.53 33.01
C LEU A 232 -1.83 87.87 32.74
N THR A 233 -2.23 86.89 33.55
CA THR A 233 -3.57 86.27 33.45
C THR A 233 -4.63 87.13 34.13
N THR A 234 -5.75 87.34 33.44
CA THR A 234 -6.92 87.99 34.04
C THR A 234 -7.78 86.98 34.81
N PRO A 235 -8.56 87.39 35.84
CA PRO A 235 -9.45 86.48 36.56
C PRO A 235 -10.47 85.77 35.65
N ASN A 236 -10.89 86.43 34.57
CA ASN A 236 -11.79 85.85 33.58
C ASN A 236 -11.08 84.80 32.71
N GLU A 237 -9.82 85.04 32.30
CA GLU A 237 -9.00 84.04 31.61
C GLU A 237 -8.76 82.81 32.49
N GLU A 238 -8.51 82.99 33.79
CA GLU A 238 -8.33 81.90 34.74
C GLU A 238 -9.60 81.02 34.85
N LYS A 239 -10.78 81.65 34.95
CA LYS A 239 -12.07 80.95 34.94
C LYS A 239 -12.32 80.17 33.65
N ILE A 240 -11.97 80.74 32.48
CA ILE A 240 -12.09 80.06 31.18
C ILE A 240 -11.16 78.84 31.12
N LYS A 241 -9.92 78.97 31.60
CA LYS A 241 -8.97 77.86 31.68
C LYS A 241 -9.49 76.74 32.57
N GLU A 242 -10.01 77.08 33.74
CA GLU A 242 -10.57 76.12 34.69
C GLU A 242 -11.77 75.36 34.10
N GLN A 243 -12.69 76.07 33.44
CA GLN A 243 -13.84 75.45 32.76
C GLN A 243 -13.41 74.53 31.60
N HIS A 244 -12.42 74.96 30.81
CA HIS A 244 -11.90 74.16 29.71
C HIS A 244 -11.21 72.89 30.21
N LEU A 245 -10.37 73.01 31.25
CA LEU A 245 -9.73 71.87 31.90
C LEU A 245 -10.78 70.90 32.46
N ALA A 246 -11.79 71.39 33.18
CA ALA A 246 -12.87 70.56 33.71
C ALA A 246 -13.62 69.80 32.60
N HIS A 247 -13.91 70.46 31.48
CA HIS A 247 -14.54 69.83 30.32
C HIS A 247 -13.64 68.75 29.70
N VAL A 248 -12.35 69.03 29.50
CA VAL A 248 -11.38 68.06 28.96
C VAL A 248 -11.26 66.86 29.89
N THR A 249 -11.08 67.06 31.19
CA THR A 249 -11.01 65.97 32.19
C THR A 249 -12.28 65.13 32.20
N GLN A 250 -13.47 65.75 32.09
CA GLN A 250 -14.72 65.01 32.02
C GLN A 250 -14.85 64.20 30.71
N SER A 251 -14.42 64.78 29.59
CA SER A 251 -14.39 64.08 28.30
C SER A 251 -13.41 62.90 28.33
N GLU A 252 -12.22 63.08 28.89
CA GLU A 252 -11.23 62.01 29.07
C GLU A 252 -11.76 60.90 29.97
N ARG A 253 -12.47 61.25 31.06
CA ARG A 253 -13.08 60.26 31.95
C ARG A 253 -14.14 59.41 31.22
N LYS A 254 -15.04 60.05 30.48
CA LYS A 254 -16.05 59.35 29.66
C LYS A 254 -15.40 58.49 28.58
N ALA A 255 -14.40 59.02 27.87
CA ALA A 255 -13.65 58.26 26.88
C ALA A 255 -12.92 57.06 27.52
N GLY A 256 -12.35 57.23 28.71
CA GLY A 256 -11.71 56.15 29.47
C GLY A 256 -12.68 55.06 29.93
N GLU A 257 -13.92 55.42 30.31
CA GLU A 257 -14.97 54.46 30.63
C GLU A 257 -15.38 53.65 29.38
N VAL A 258 -15.54 54.30 28.23
CA VAL A 258 -15.84 53.63 26.95
C VAL A 258 -14.70 52.72 26.53
N ILE A 259 -13.44 53.17 26.63
CA ILE A 259 -12.27 52.34 26.34
C ILE A 259 -12.26 51.10 27.23
N LYS A 260 -12.47 51.23 28.54
CA LYS A 260 -12.54 50.09 29.45
C LYS A 260 -13.66 49.11 29.10
N MET A 261 -14.84 49.61 28.70
CA MET A 261 -15.93 48.76 28.26
C MET A 261 -15.58 47.99 26.98
N LEU A 262 -15.02 48.67 25.99
CA LEU A 262 -14.61 48.04 24.73
C LEU A 262 -13.46 47.05 24.93
N GLU A 263 -12.52 47.35 25.82
CA GLU A 263 -11.44 46.42 26.20
C GLU A 263 -12.01 45.17 26.88
N ALA A 264 -13.01 45.32 27.75
CA ALA A 264 -13.68 44.18 28.38
C ALA A 264 -14.46 43.33 27.37
N GLU A 265 -15.20 43.95 26.46
CA GLU A 265 -15.93 43.25 25.39
C GLU A 265 -14.97 42.52 24.44
N LEU A 266 -13.85 43.17 24.08
CA LEU A 266 -12.81 42.55 23.27
C LEU A 266 -12.19 41.33 23.97
N ASN A 267 -11.87 41.45 25.27
CA ASN A 267 -11.31 40.34 26.03
C ASN A 267 -12.28 39.17 26.12
N ALA A 268 -13.57 39.43 26.40
CA ALA A 268 -14.60 38.38 26.41
C ALA A 268 -14.73 37.68 25.06
N ALA A 269 -14.74 38.43 23.96
CA ALA A 269 -14.79 37.86 22.61
C ALA A 269 -13.53 37.04 22.26
N VAL A 270 -12.37 37.44 22.77
CA VAL A 270 -11.11 36.68 22.60
C VAL A 270 -11.17 35.38 23.39
N GLU A 271 -11.64 35.40 24.64
CA GLU A 271 -11.80 34.22 25.49
C GLU A 271 -12.79 33.21 24.88
N ASP A 272 -13.97 33.65 24.45
CA ASP A 272 -14.97 32.80 23.78
C ASP A 272 -14.40 32.11 22.54
N ARG A 273 -13.64 32.87 21.73
CA ARG A 273 -12.96 32.33 20.54
C ARG A 273 -11.91 31.29 20.94
N ASP A 274 -11.10 31.56 21.97
CA ASP A 274 -10.06 30.63 22.42
C ASP A 274 -10.65 29.35 23.03
N GLU A 275 -11.77 29.43 23.73
CA GLU A 275 -12.53 28.27 24.19
C GLU A 275 -13.04 27.40 23.04
N GLU A 276 -13.64 28.02 22.02
CA GLU A 276 -14.16 27.31 20.84
C GLU A 276 -13.02 26.66 20.03
N VAL A 277 -11.89 27.37 19.89
CA VAL A 277 -10.67 26.81 19.28
C VAL A 277 -10.17 25.61 20.09
N SER A 278 -10.17 25.69 21.42
CA SER A 278 -9.79 24.59 22.30
C SER A 278 -10.70 23.36 22.13
N LYS A 279 -12.03 23.57 22.12
CA LYS A 279 -13.04 22.51 21.89
C LYS A 279 -12.84 21.82 20.54
N ARG A 280 -12.63 22.59 19.47
CA ARG A 280 -12.36 22.06 18.11
C ARG A 280 -11.05 21.31 18.03
N ASN A 281 -9.98 21.82 18.66
CA ASN A 281 -8.70 21.15 18.70
C ASN A 281 -8.77 19.79 19.39
N GLU A 282 -9.61 19.66 20.42
CA GLU A 282 -9.82 18.37 21.10
C GLU A 282 -10.61 17.37 20.25
N ILE A 283 -11.62 17.84 19.50
CA ILE A 283 -12.31 17.01 18.50
C ILE A 283 -11.32 16.55 17.41
N ILE A 284 -10.49 17.46 16.91
CA ILE A 284 -9.46 17.13 15.91
C ILE A 284 -8.49 16.07 16.45
N ARG A 285 -8.06 16.16 17.71
CA ARG A 285 -7.22 15.12 18.33
C ARG A 285 -7.91 13.76 18.36
N ARG A 286 -9.16 13.72 18.83
CA ARG A 286 -9.94 12.46 18.87
C ARG A 286 -10.09 11.84 17.48
N LEU A 287 -10.52 12.63 16.50
CA LEU A 287 -10.68 12.14 15.12
C LEU A 287 -9.37 11.67 14.50
N LYS A 288 -8.24 12.33 14.81
CA LYS A 288 -6.91 11.87 14.36
C LYS A 288 -6.54 10.53 14.97
N ASN A 289 -6.83 10.33 16.26
CA ASN A 289 -6.57 9.06 16.95
C ASN A 289 -7.47 7.94 16.41
N ASP A 290 -8.76 8.23 16.21
CA ASP A 290 -9.72 7.27 15.65
C ASP A 290 -9.32 6.87 14.24
N LEU A 291 -8.98 7.85 13.38
CA LEU A 291 -8.47 7.60 12.03
C LEU A 291 -7.23 6.69 12.06
N HIS A 292 -6.25 7.02 12.89
CA HIS A 292 -5.03 6.20 13.03
C HIS A 292 -5.34 4.77 13.50
N SER A 293 -6.30 4.62 14.42
CA SER A 293 -6.71 3.30 14.91
C SER A 293 -7.40 2.46 13.83
N ILE A 294 -8.27 3.08 13.02
CA ILE A 294 -8.98 2.44 11.92
C ILE A 294 -8.00 2.07 10.81
N GLU A 295 -7.10 2.97 10.43
CA GLU A 295 -6.05 2.71 9.45
C GLU A 295 -5.23 1.48 9.86
N LYS A 296 -4.68 1.49 11.08
CA LYS A 296 -3.89 0.37 11.61
C LYS A 296 -4.67 -0.95 11.66
N TYR A 297 -5.94 -0.90 12.09
CA TYR A 297 -6.80 -2.09 12.11
C TYR A 297 -7.06 -2.62 10.69
N SER A 298 -7.37 -1.73 9.75
CA SER A 298 -7.65 -2.08 8.36
C SER A 298 -6.41 -2.65 7.65
N GLU A 299 -5.24 -2.07 7.87
CA GLU A 299 -3.97 -2.57 7.36
C GLU A 299 -3.67 -3.98 7.88
N GLU A 300 -3.87 -4.21 9.19
CA GLU A 300 -3.69 -5.52 9.80
C GLU A 300 -4.69 -6.55 9.24
N MET A 301 -5.97 -6.19 9.10
CA MET A 301 -6.99 -7.06 8.51
C MET A 301 -6.70 -7.40 7.05
N ASN A 302 -6.30 -6.41 6.24
CA ASN A 302 -5.89 -6.62 4.86
C ASN A 302 -4.67 -7.54 4.78
N ARG A 303 -3.67 -7.32 5.63
CA ARG A 303 -2.47 -8.16 5.70
C ARG A 303 -2.80 -9.61 6.04
N ARG A 304 -3.68 -9.84 7.01
CA ARG A 304 -4.14 -11.19 7.38
C ARG A 304 -4.89 -11.86 6.24
N THR A 305 -5.86 -11.16 5.66
CA THR A 305 -6.67 -11.66 4.54
C THR A 305 -5.78 -12.04 3.35
N LEU A 306 -4.84 -11.17 2.97
CA LEU A 306 -3.89 -11.45 1.90
C LEU A 306 -2.99 -12.64 2.24
N SER A 307 -2.47 -12.73 3.47
CA SER A 307 -1.62 -13.85 3.88
C SER A 307 -2.37 -15.18 3.87
N GLU A 308 -3.62 -15.21 4.35
CA GLU A 308 -4.47 -16.39 4.32
C GLU A 308 -4.85 -16.79 2.89
N ALA A 309 -5.21 -15.83 2.04
CA ALA A 309 -5.49 -16.09 0.63
C ALA A 309 -4.27 -16.68 -0.10
N VAL A 310 -3.07 -16.14 0.09
CA VAL A 310 -1.84 -16.67 -0.52
C VAL A 310 -1.51 -18.07 0.00
N LYS A 311 -1.69 -18.33 1.31
CA LYS A 311 -1.49 -19.68 1.87
C LYS A 311 -2.48 -20.68 1.29
N GLN A 312 -3.74 -20.28 1.16
CA GLN A 312 -4.79 -21.13 0.58
C GLN A 312 -4.52 -21.41 -0.90
N GLU A 313 -4.17 -20.39 -1.68
CA GLU A 313 -3.78 -20.54 -3.09
C GLU A 313 -2.56 -21.48 -3.24
N ALA A 314 -1.53 -21.33 -2.41
CA ALA A 314 -0.36 -22.22 -2.41
C ALA A 314 -0.72 -23.68 -2.07
N ALA A 315 -1.68 -23.89 -1.16
CA ALA A 315 -2.17 -25.22 -0.82
C ALA A 315 -2.97 -25.83 -1.97
N ASP A 316 -3.88 -25.06 -2.58
CA ASP A 316 -4.75 -25.51 -3.66
C ASP A 316 -3.97 -25.79 -4.95
N THR A 317 -3.01 -24.93 -5.29
CA THR A 317 -2.08 -25.16 -6.42
C THR A 317 -1.32 -26.46 -6.23
N LYS A 318 -0.65 -26.67 -5.09
CA LYS A 318 0.07 -27.92 -4.79
C LYS A 318 -0.84 -29.16 -4.86
N ASN A 319 -2.07 -29.06 -4.33
CA ASN A 319 -3.02 -30.17 -4.35
C ASN A 319 -3.53 -30.46 -5.78
N SER A 320 -3.74 -29.43 -6.59
CA SER A 320 -4.09 -29.55 -8.01
C SER A 320 -2.95 -30.17 -8.83
N GLU A 321 -1.71 -29.76 -8.59
CA GLU A 321 -0.51 -30.30 -9.23
C GLU A 321 -0.33 -31.78 -8.89
N GLY A 322 -0.51 -32.15 -7.62
CA GLY A 322 -0.48 -33.54 -7.18
C GLY A 322 -1.54 -34.40 -7.89
N ARG A 323 -2.77 -33.90 -8.03
CA ARG A 323 -3.83 -34.59 -8.80
C ARG A 323 -3.49 -34.70 -10.29
N ARG A 324 -2.99 -33.62 -10.89
CA ARG A 324 -2.58 -33.60 -12.31
C ARG A 324 -1.47 -34.62 -12.58
N SER A 325 -0.47 -34.70 -11.69
CA SER A 325 0.62 -35.66 -11.80
C SER A 325 0.12 -37.11 -11.74
N LYS A 326 -0.79 -37.43 -10.79
CA LYS A 326 -1.44 -38.76 -10.72
C LYS A 326 -2.20 -39.09 -12.01
N MET A 327 -3.05 -38.18 -12.48
CA MET A 327 -3.80 -38.39 -13.72
C MET A 327 -2.87 -38.56 -14.94
N GLN A 328 -1.77 -37.80 -15.02
CA GLN A 328 -0.78 -37.96 -16.08
C GLN A 328 -0.10 -39.33 -16.02
N HIS A 329 0.23 -39.81 -14.83
CA HIS A 329 0.77 -41.15 -14.63
C HIS A 329 -0.24 -42.23 -15.07
N ASP A 330 -1.50 -42.11 -14.67
CA ASP A 330 -2.56 -43.05 -15.07
C ASP A 330 -2.78 -43.06 -16.58
N ILE A 331 -2.78 -41.88 -17.23
CA ILE A 331 -2.85 -41.77 -18.70
C ILE A 331 -1.65 -42.48 -19.35
N ALA A 332 -0.44 -42.28 -18.83
CA ALA A 332 0.76 -42.94 -19.36
C ALA A 332 0.67 -44.48 -19.20
N ASN A 333 0.24 -44.95 -18.02
CA ASN A 333 0.04 -46.37 -17.74
C ASN A 333 -1.02 -46.97 -18.66
N ILE A 334 -2.18 -46.33 -18.81
CA ILE A 334 -3.25 -46.81 -19.71
C ILE A 334 -2.76 -46.85 -21.16
N ARG A 335 -2.04 -45.82 -21.63
CA ARG A 335 -1.45 -45.83 -22.97
C ARG A 335 -0.48 -46.98 -23.18
N GLN A 336 0.36 -47.27 -22.18
CA GLN A 336 1.29 -48.39 -22.23
C GLN A 336 0.54 -49.74 -22.27
N THR A 337 -0.44 -49.94 -21.39
CA THR A 337 -1.24 -51.18 -21.37
C THR A 337 -2.00 -51.39 -22.68
N LEU A 338 -2.58 -50.34 -23.26
CA LEU A 338 -3.24 -50.39 -24.56
C LEU A 338 -2.27 -50.78 -25.67
N ALA A 339 -1.07 -50.19 -25.69
CA ALA A 339 -0.04 -50.55 -26.66
C ALA A 339 0.37 -52.02 -26.54
N THR A 340 0.59 -52.52 -25.33
CA THR A 340 0.90 -53.93 -25.07
C THR A 340 -0.22 -54.86 -25.55
N ILE A 341 -1.49 -54.57 -25.18
CA ILE A 341 -2.64 -55.39 -25.58
C ILE A 341 -2.83 -55.38 -27.11
N THR A 342 -2.61 -54.24 -27.76
CA THR A 342 -2.69 -54.13 -29.22
C THR A 342 -1.64 -55.01 -29.90
N LEU A 343 -0.41 -55.03 -29.37
CA LEU A 343 0.66 -55.89 -29.87
C LEU A 343 0.34 -57.38 -29.66
N THR A 344 -0.08 -57.79 -28.46
CA THR A 344 -0.42 -59.19 -28.18
C THR A 344 -1.58 -59.69 -29.03
N HIS A 345 -2.61 -58.86 -29.24
CA HIS A 345 -3.71 -59.19 -30.15
C HIS A 345 -3.23 -59.32 -31.59
N ARG A 346 -2.40 -58.39 -32.07
CA ARG A 346 -1.82 -58.46 -33.42
C ARG A 346 -0.99 -59.73 -33.62
N GLU A 347 -0.17 -60.11 -32.64
CA GLU A 347 0.60 -61.37 -32.69
C GLU A 347 -0.30 -62.61 -32.68
N SER A 348 -1.32 -62.63 -31.81
CA SER A 348 -2.27 -63.74 -31.73
C SER A 348 -3.05 -63.92 -33.04
N GLU A 349 -3.45 -62.81 -33.66
CA GLU A 349 -4.17 -62.75 -34.92
C GLU A 349 -3.29 -63.25 -36.08
N LEU A 350 -2.05 -62.79 -36.15
CA LEU A 350 -1.07 -63.28 -37.12
C LEU A 350 -0.81 -64.78 -36.97
N ASN A 351 -0.74 -65.27 -35.73
CA ASN A 351 -0.57 -66.70 -35.46
C ASN A 351 -1.79 -67.52 -35.91
N LEU A 352 -3.01 -67.01 -35.70
CA LEU A 352 -4.24 -67.63 -36.20
C LEU A 352 -4.29 -67.61 -37.73
N ARG A 353 -3.93 -66.50 -38.38
CA ARG A 353 -3.82 -66.42 -39.84
C ARG A 353 -2.86 -67.46 -40.40
N LYS A 354 -1.68 -67.61 -39.79
CA LYS A 354 -0.69 -68.63 -40.18
C LYS A 354 -1.24 -70.05 -40.02
N LYS A 355 -1.94 -70.34 -38.92
CA LYS A 355 -2.59 -71.66 -38.71
C LYS A 355 -3.69 -71.92 -39.72
N LYS A 356 -4.55 -70.92 -39.97
CA LYS A 356 -5.60 -70.98 -41.00
C LYS A 356 -5.01 -71.31 -42.36
N TYR A 357 -4.01 -70.56 -42.81
CA TYR A 357 -3.34 -70.78 -44.10
C TYR A 357 -2.76 -72.20 -44.24
N LYS A 358 -2.12 -72.71 -43.18
CA LYS A 358 -1.59 -74.09 -43.15
C LYS A 358 -2.69 -75.13 -43.35
N LEU A 359 -3.79 -75.01 -42.59
CA LEU A 359 -4.92 -75.93 -42.71
C LEU A 359 -5.61 -75.82 -44.08
N GLU A 360 -5.78 -74.61 -44.61
CA GLU A 360 -6.31 -74.39 -45.97
C GLU A 360 -5.42 -75.07 -47.02
N THR A 361 -4.11 -74.96 -46.90
CA THR A 361 -3.16 -75.63 -47.80
C THR A 361 -3.22 -77.16 -47.64
N GLU A 362 -3.36 -77.69 -46.42
CA GLU A 362 -3.55 -79.12 -46.18
C GLU A 362 -4.85 -79.63 -46.81
N VAL A 363 -5.97 -78.91 -46.66
CA VAL A 363 -7.26 -79.24 -47.28
C VAL A 363 -7.14 -79.22 -48.81
N GLU A 364 -6.53 -78.18 -49.38
CA GLU A 364 -6.29 -78.09 -50.82
C GLU A 364 -5.46 -79.28 -51.32
N ASN A 365 -4.42 -79.68 -50.59
CA ASN A 365 -3.63 -80.86 -50.92
C ASN A 365 -4.46 -82.16 -50.87
N TRP A 366 -5.40 -82.29 -49.92
CA TRP A 366 -6.30 -83.45 -49.85
C TRP A 366 -7.32 -83.45 -50.98
N ILE A 367 -7.86 -82.29 -51.37
CA ILE A 367 -8.74 -82.14 -52.52
C ILE A 367 -7.99 -82.56 -53.79
N GLN A 368 -6.79 -82.05 -54.03
CA GLN A 368 -5.99 -82.42 -55.20
C GLN A 368 -5.69 -83.92 -55.28
N LYS A 369 -5.38 -84.56 -54.15
CA LYS A 369 -5.20 -86.02 -54.10
C LYS A 369 -6.49 -86.76 -54.43
N TYR A 370 -7.61 -86.33 -53.85
CA TYR A 370 -8.91 -86.94 -54.12
C TYR A 370 -9.31 -86.79 -55.59
N ASP A 371 -9.17 -85.60 -56.16
CA ASP A 371 -9.49 -85.34 -57.57
C ASP A 371 -8.60 -86.17 -58.50
N GLN A 372 -7.31 -86.31 -58.18
CA GLN A 372 -6.38 -87.18 -58.91
C GLN A 372 -6.82 -88.65 -58.83
N ASP A 373 -7.07 -89.18 -57.63
CA ASP A 373 -7.50 -90.57 -57.44
C ASP A 373 -8.84 -90.83 -58.15
N MET A 374 -9.81 -89.92 -58.04
CA MET A 374 -11.11 -90.03 -58.71
C MET A 374 -10.97 -90.00 -60.24
N SER A 375 -10.08 -89.16 -60.77
CA SER A 375 -9.75 -89.11 -62.20
C SER A 375 -9.12 -90.43 -62.67
N GLU A 376 -8.16 -90.98 -61.92
CA GLU A 376 -7.56 -92.28 -62.21
C GLU A 376 -8.59 -93.40 -62.21
N ARG A 377 -9.48 -93.45 -61.20
CA ARG A 377 -10.58 -94.43 -61.16
C ARG A 377 -11.55 -94.28 -62.32
N GLN A 378 -11.86 -93.06 -62.71
CA GLN A 378 -12.72 -92.81 -63.85
C GLN A 378 -12.06 -93.30 -65.15
N ASN A 379 -10.76 -93.05 -65.33
CA ASN A 379 -10.00 -93.58 -66.47
C ASN A 379 -9.97 -95.11 -66.48
N GLU A 380 -9.76 -95.77 -65.33
CA GLU A 380 -9.83 -97.23 -65.20
C GLU A 380 -11.21 -97.77 -65.61
N ILE A 381 -12.29 -97.11 -65.17
CA ILE A 381 -13.67 -97.49 -65.53
C ILE A 381 -13.87 -97.35 -67.04
N GLU A 382 -13.43 -96.23 -67.63
CA GLU A 382 -13.57 -95.98 -69.07
C GLU A 382 -12.78 -97.01 -69.89
N GLU A 383 -11.56 -97.36 -69.48
CA GLU A 383 -10.76 -98.40 -70.12
C GLU A 383 -11.44 -99.78 -70.04
N ILE A 384 -11.93 -100.17 -68.86
CA ILE A 384 -12.66 -101.43 -68.68
C ILE A 384 -13.97 -101.42 -69.50
N GLN A 385 -14.69 -100.30 -69.54
CA GLN A 385 -15.90 -100.16 -70.35
C GLN A 385 -15.56 -100.30 -71.85
N GLU A 386 -14.45 -99.73 -72.31
CA GLU A 386 -13.99 -99.87 -73.69
C GLU A 386 -13.67 -101.34 -74.00
N VAL A 387 -12.96 -102.05 -73.12
CA VAL A 387 -12.70 -103.48 -73.28
C VAL A 387 -14.00 -104.29 -73.26
N TYR A 388 -14.88 -104.04 -72.29
CA TYR A 388 -16.16 -104.74 -72.17
C TYR A 388 -17.04 -104.56 -73.42
N THR A 389 -17.09 -103.35 -73.99
CA THR A 389 -17.86 -103.11 -75.22
C THR A 389 -17.27 -103.87 -76.41
N LYS A 390 -15.93 -103.93 -76.53
CA LYS A 390 -15.24 -104.74 -77.55
C LYS A 390 -15.52 -106.24 -77.37
N GLU A 391 -15.36 -106.77 -76.15
CA GLU A 391 -15.61 -108.18 -75.86
C GLU A 391 -17.08 -108.56 -76.07
N LYS A 392 -18.02 -107.70 -75.67
CA LYS A 392 -19.45 -107.89 -75.92
C LYS A 392 -19.77 -107.95 -77.42
N ALA A 393 -19.13 -107.09 -78.22
CA ALA A 393 -19.27 -107.13 -79.68
C ALA A 393 -18.67 -108.42 -80.27
N GLN A 394 -17.52 -108.87 -79.78
CA GLN A 394 -16.90 -110.14 -80.19
C GLN A 394 -17.78 -111.34 -79.82
N LEU A 395 -18.33 -111.36 -78.60
CA LEU A 395 -19.25 -112.39 -78.14
C LEU A 395 -20.49 -112.44 -79.03
N ALA A 396 -21.12 -111.29 -79.32
CA ALA A 396 -22.28 -111.22 -80.21
C ALA A 396 -21.95 -111.75 -81.62
N ALA A 397 -20.77 -111.45 -82.16
CA ALA A 397 -20.32 -111.99 -83.44
C ALA A 397 -20.11 -113.51 -83.40
N ILE A 398 -19.57 -114.04 -82.30
CA ILE A 398 -19.36 -115.49 -82.11
C ILE A 398 -20.70 -116.20 -81.90
N GLU A 399 -21.59 -115.68 -81.07
CA GLU A 399 -22.95 -116.21 -80.88
C GLU A 399 -23.73 -116.23 -82.18
N GLY A 400 -23.61 -115.19 -83.01
CA GLY A 400 -24.15 -115.16 -84.36
C GLY A 400 -23.65 -116.33 -85.22
N LYS A 401 -22.34 -116.57 -85.24
CA LYS A 401 -21.72 -117.73 -85.94
C LYS A 401 -22.15 -119.07 -85.35
N PHE A 402 -22.27 -119.19 -84.04
CA PHE A 402 -22.75 -120.43 -83.39
C PHE A 402 -24.20 -120.70 -83.74
N LYS A 403 -25.03 -119.65 -83.86
CA LYS A 403 -26.43 -119.80 -84.25
C LYS A 403 -26.55 -120.34 -85.67
N THR A 404 -25.81 -119.77 -86.63
CA THR A 404 -25.78 -120.28 -88.01
C THR A 404 -25.24 -121.71 -88.07
N LEU A 405 -24.14 -122.00 -87.37
CA LEU A 405 -23.56 -123.34 -87.33
C LEU A 405 -24.49 -124.37 -86.69
N LYS A 406 -25.28 -123.98 -85.68
CA LYS A 406 -26.28 -124.84 -85.04
C LYS A 406 -27.43 -125.17 -86.00
N GLU A 407 -27.90 -124.18 -86.77
CA GLU A 407 -28.90 -124.40 -87.82
C GLU A 407 -28.39 -125.37 -88.90
N GLU A 408 -27.14 -125.19 -89.34
CA GLU A 408 -26.48 -126.11 -90.28
C GLU A 408 -26.28 -127.51 -89.69
N TYR A 409 -25.83 -127.62 -88.44
CA TYR A 409 -25.68 -128.90 -87.73
C TYR A 409 -27.01 -129.65 -87.62
N ASP A 410 -28.07 -128.96 -87.20
CA ASP A 410 -29.40 -129.55 -87.10
C ASP A 410 -29.92 -129.99 -88.47
N ALA A 411 -29.62 -129.24 -89.55
CA ALA A 411 -29.94 -129.63 -90.92
C ALA A 411 -29.19 -130.91 -91.34
N ILE A 412 -27.86 -130.98 -91.13
CA ILE A 412 -27.05 -132.18 -91.42
C ILE A 412 -27.52 -133.39 -90.60
N MET A 413 -27.88 -133.19 -89.33
CA MET A 413 -28.35 -134.27 -88.47
C MET A 413 -29.73 -134.78 -88.89
N LYS A 414 -30.64 -133.89 -89.32
CA LYS A 414 -31.91 -134.27 -89.94
C LYS A 414 -31.68 -135.02 -91.26
N GLU A 415 -30.77 -134.54 -92.10
CA GLU A 415 -30.41 -135.18 -93.36
C GLU A 415 -29.81 -136.58 -93.15
N ARG A 416 -28.89 -136.74 -92.19
CA ARG A 416 -28.35 -138.05 -91.78
C ARG A 416 -29.41 -138.97 -91.16
N ARG A 417 -30.45 -138.42 -90.52
CA ARG A 417 -31.58 -139.21 -89.99
C ARG A 417 -32.43 -139.74 -91.13
N ILE A 418 -32.81 -138.86 -92.06
CA ILE A 418 -33.58 -139.21 -93.27
C ILE A 418 -32.81 -140.21 -94.14
N ALA A 419 -31.51 -140.01 -94.34
CA ALA A 419 -30.66 -140.92 -95.11
C ALA A 419 -30.54 -142.32 -94.47
N ARG A 420 -30.45 -142.40 -93.13
CA ARG A 420 -30.50 -143.70 -92.42
C ARG A 420 -31.84 -144.39 -92.57
N GLU A 421 -32.94 -143.66 -92.39
CA GLU A 421 -34.29 -144.19 -92.55
C GLU A 421 -34.54 -144.68 -94.00
N ALA A 422 -34.04 -143.95 -94.99
CA ALA A 422 -34.10 -144.33 -96.41
C ALA A 422 -33.24 -145.57 -96.74
N ALA A 423 -32.02 -145.65 -96.19
CA ALA A 423 -31.15 -146.82 -96.37
C ALA A 423 -31.77 -148.09 -95.75
N GLU A 424 -32.37 -147.96 -94.56
CA GLU A 424 -33.06 -149.08 -93.90
C GLU A 424 -34.32 -149.50 -94.67
N ALA A 425 -35.07 -148.54 -95.25
CA ALA A 425 -36.21 -148.84 -96.11
C ALA A 425 -35.80 -149.56 -97.41
N ALA A 426 -34.69 -149.15 -98.04
CA ALA A 426 -34.14 -149.81 -99.23
C ALA A 426 -33.67 -151.24 -98.91
N GLU A 427 -33.04 -151.46 -97.76
CA GLU A 427 -32.65 -152.79 -97.30
C GLU A 427 -33.88 -153.71 -97.11
N ARG A 428 -34.97 -153.20 -96.53
CA ARG A 428 -36.23 -153.95 -96.41
C ARG A 428 -36.84 -154.32 -97.77
N GLN A 429 -36.78 -153.41 -98.75
CA GLN A 429 -37.25 -153.68 -100.12
C GLN A 429 -36.38 -154.72 -100.84
N MET A 430 -35.05 -154.59 -100.74
CA MET A 430 -34.10 -155.58 -101.28
C MET A 430 -34.30 -156.96 -100.64
N ALA A 431 -34.54 -157.01 -99.32
CA ALA A 431 -34.85 -158.25 -98.62
C ALA A 431 -36.22 -158.84 -99.06
N ALA A 432 -37.22 -158.00 -99.38
CA ALA A 432 -38.50 -158.45 -99.93
C ALA A 432 -38.34 -159.02 -101.35
N MET A 433 -37.59 -158.34 -102.23
CA MET A 433 -37.25 -158.81 -103.58
C MET A 433 -36.45 -160.12 -103.55
N ALA A 434 -35.47 -160.26 -102.65
CA ALA A 434 -34.72 -161.50 -102.48
C ALA A 434 -35.64 -162.66 -102.06
N ARG A 435 -36.60 -162.43 -101.16
CA ARG A 435 -37.62 -163.43 -100.76
C ARG A 435 -38.57 -163.79 -101.91
N ALA A 436 -38.90 -162.85 -102.79
CA ALA A 436 -39.68 -163.12 -104.00
C ALA A 436 -38.87 -163.94 -105.03
N ALA A 437 -37.59 -163.58 -105.25
CA ALA A 437 -36.68 -164.30 -106.13
C ALA A 437 -36.44 -165.74 -105.68
N ILE A 438 -36.28 -166.00 -104.38
CA ILE A 438 -36.14 -167.36 -103.83
C ILE A 438 -37.40 -168.19 -104.10
N ARG A 439 -38.61 -167.62 -103.96
CA ARG A 439 -39.88 -168.31 -104.25
C ARG A 439 -40.06 -168.65 -105.72
N ILE A 440 -39.62 -167.77 -106.63
CA ILE A 440 -39.64 -168.02 -108.08
C ILE A 440 -38.59 -169.10 -108.45
N GLN A 441 -37.39 -169.02 -107.88
CA GLN A 441 -36.31 -169.98 -108.12
C GLN A 441 -36.66 -171.39 -107.63
N THR A 442 -37.34 -171.54 -106.50
CA THR A 442 -37.79 -172.85 -106.00
C THR A 442 -38.85 -173.48 -106.89
N TYR A 443 -39.84 -172.69 -107.35
CA TYR A 443 -40.87 -173.16 -108.28
C TYR A 443 -40.28 -173.59 -109.64
N TYR A 444 -39.35 -172.81 -110.21
CA TYR A 444 -38.72 -173.14 -111.49
C TYR A 444 -37.80 -174.38 -111.40
N ARG A 445 -37.05 -174.53 -110.30
CA ARG A 445 -36.27 -175.76 -110.03
C ARG A 445 -37.19 -176.99 -109.92
N ALA A 446 -38.35 -176.86 -109.28
CA ALA A 446 -39.35 -177.92 -109.19
C ALA A 446 -40.00 -178.24 -110.55
N PHE A 447 -40.23 -177.25 -111.41
CA PHE A 447 -40.71 -177.44 -112.79
C PHE A 447 -39.66 -178.15 -113.68
N LYS A 448 -38.40 -177.72 -113.63
CA LYS A 448 -37.28 -178.34 -114.36
C LYS A 448 -37.09 -179.81 -113.95
N ALA A 449 -37.24 -180.13 -112.67
CA ALA A 449 -37.21 -181.50 -112.17
C ALA A 449 -38.38 -182.37 -112.68
N ARG A 450 -39.59 -181.81 -112.79
CA ARG A 450 -40.77 -182.53 -113.32
C ARG A 450 -40.72 -182.74 -114.84
N ARG A 451 -40.18 -181.78 -115.60
CA ARG A 451 -40.05 -181.86 -117.08
C ARG A 451 -38.98 -182.88 -117.53
N LEU A 452 -37.95 -183.12 -116.73
CA LEU A 452 -36.93 -184.15 -116.99
C LEU A 452 -37.40 -185.58 -116.64
N LEU A 453 -38.44 -185.72 -115.80
CA LEU A 453 -39.04 -187.01 -115.43
C LEU A 453 -40.05 -187.55 -116.47
N GLN A 454 -40.62 -186.70 -117.32
CA GLN A 454 -41.58 -187.09 -118.36
C GLN A 454 -40.92 -187.73 -119.59
N LYS A 455 -39.71 -187.31 -119.98
CA LYS A 455 -38.93 -187.92 -121.10
C LYS A 455 -38.24 -189.24 -120.76
N LYS A 456 -38.21 -189.67 -119.49
CA LYS A 456 -37.58 -190.94 -119.05
C LYS A 456 -38.57 -192.08 -118.75
N LYS A 457 -39.89 -191.84 -118.81
CA LYS A 457 -40.90 -192.87 -118.48
C LYS A 457 -41.37 -193.73 -119.67
N GLU A 458 -40.98 -193.37 -120.91
CA GLU A 458 -41.39 -194.12 -122.11
C GLU A 458 -40.36 -195.17 -122.58
N LYS A 459 -39.07 -195.08 -122.20
CA LYS A 459 -38.03 -195.98 -122.74
C LYS A 459 -37.35 -196.97 -121.77
N LEU A 460 -37.70 -197.01 -120.48
CA LEU A 460 -37.14 -198.00 -119.54
C LEU A 460 -38.19 -198.71 -118.66
N ARG A 461 -39.28 -199.18 -119.30
CA ARG A 461 -39.84 -200.54 -119.08
C ARG A 461 -38.88 -201.61 -119.65
N LYS A 462 -37.59 -201.47 -119.30
CA LYS A 462 -36.48 -202.43 -119.39
C LYS A 462 -35.46 -202.08 -118.29
N LYS A 463 -35.71 -202.59 -117.07
CA LYS A 463 -34.77 -202.83 -115.94
C LYS A 463 -34.28 -201.70 -114.99
N ARG A 464 -34.40 -202.06 -113.68
CA ARG A 464 -33.56 -201.79 -112.47
C ARG A 464 -33.92 -200.57 -111.58
N ARG A 465 -34.38 -200.80 -110.34
CA ARG A 465 -33.68 -201.05 -109.03
C ARG A 465 -33.20 -199.72 -108.38
N LYS A 466 -33.18 -199.45 -107.07
CA LYS A 466 -33.71 -200.00 -105.79
C LYS A 466 -32.97 -199.20 -104.68
N GLY A 467 -33.63 -198.81 -103.58
CA GLY A 467 -33.01 -198.52 -102.25
C GLY A 467 -32.90 -197.03 -101.85
N LYS A 468 -33.34 -196.54 -100.67
CA LYS A 468 -33.29 -196.91 -99.22
C LYS A 468 -32.08 -196.34 -98.45
N GLY A 469 -32.36 -195.77 -97.26
CA GLY A 469 -31.45 -195.44 -96.14
C GLY A 469 -31.64 -193.99 -95.67
N LYS A 470 -32.13 -193.58 -94.48
CA LYS A 470 -32.12 -194.03 -93.06
C LYS A 470 -30.81 -193.72 -92.30
N LYS A 471 -30.87 -192.80 -91.31
CA LYS A 471 -30.16 -192.73 -89.97
C LYS A 471 -29.90 -191.26 -89.53
N THR A 472 -30.48 -190.78 -88.41
CA THR A 472 -29.96 -190.66 -87.00
C THR A 472 -28.75 -189.75 -86.78
N GLY A 473 -28.82 -188.85 -85.79
CA GLY A 473 -27.64 -188.18 -85.21
C GLY A 473 -27.98 -187.08 -84.20
N MET A 474 -27.27 -187.06 -83.07
CA MET A 474 -27.48 -186.29 -81.84
C MET A 474 -26.33 -185.27 -81.61
N LEU A 475 -26.58 -184.24 -80.78
CA LEU A 475 -25.66 -183.57 -79.82
C LEU A 475 -24.39 -182.77 -80.23
N SER A 476 -24.41 -181.49 -79.81
CA SER A 476 -23.48 -180.80 -78.86
C SER A 476 -22.39 -179.78 -79.32
N LYS A 477 -22.41 -178.64 -78.59
CA LYS A 477 -21.33 -177.86 -77.92
C LYS A 477 -20.42 -176.82 -78.63
N LEU A 478 -20.33 -175.67 -77.92
CA LEU A 478 -19.21 -174.74 -77.62
C LEU A 478 -18.55 -173.84 -78.70
N GLY A 479 -18.49 -172.52 -78.40
CA GLY A 479 -17.20 -171.82 -78.19
C GLY A 479 -16.92 -170.44 -78.83
N ARG A 480 -16.85 -169.38 -77.96
CA ARG A 480 -15.90 -168.21 -77.91
C ARG A 480 -15.94 -167.13 -79.03
N LYS A 481 -15.70 -165.81 -78.83
CA LYS A 481 -14.74 -165.05 -77.96
C LYS A 481 -14.97 -163.50 -78.03
N ARG A 482 -14.64 -162.76 -76.94
CA ARG A 482 -14.02 -161.38 -76.76
C ARG A 482 -14.21 -160.27 -77.84
N ARG A 483 -14.37 -158.96 -77.53
CA ARG A 483 -13.49 -158.03 -76.77
C ARG A 483 -14.16 -156.62 -76.66
N ARG A 484 -13.98 -155.93 -75.50
CA ARG A 484 -14.28 -154.51 -75.12
C ARG A 484 -15.69 -153.96 -75.36
#